data_AF-A0AA85FTA5-F1
#
_entry.id   AF-A0AA85FTA5-F1
#
_cell.length_a   1.000
_cell.length_b   1.000
_cell.length_c   1.000
_cell.angle_alpha   90.00
_cell.angle_beta   90.00
_cell.angle_gamma   90.00
#
_symmetry.space_group_name_H-M   'P 1'
#
loop_
_entity.id
_entity.type
_entity.pdbx_description
1 polymer ?
#
loop_
_entity_poly.entity_id
_entity_poly.type
_entity_poly.pdbx_seq_one_letter_code
_entity_poly.pdbx_strand_id
1 'polypeptide(L)'
;MKGLFVRASSRTILGEIHSTTSLEANITFSLETLSQTKLETIVMNGNVVERKSSIELVENVYEISCTESMNGEIIFSTRKQLAQSNILGLIAEGSDLVFQRILVKSAFSVPFEVIGLDTDYNLATVSYINLGERNVFVGDSEISVRGIQRTVHSQKALPSSWQTYFMEDGHMILRIQIGSPITIKANTIPELFKKEKYLPKPVVAKVSLNWEDDLELYSRFLDRKDEIKAQYLLYLRDHPEIHDMISDFIKSLLLHKPDEVVKYASEYFKSFSARALPSRIFSVKTI
;
A
#
# COMPACT_ATOMS: atom_id res chain seq x y z
N MET A 1 19.60 -14.99 5.73
CA MET A 1 18.45 -14.14 5.33
C MET A 1 18.41 -14.03 3.83
N LYS A 2 17.26 -14.21 3.18
CA LYS A 2 17.10 -13.85 1.76
C LYS A 2 16.83 -12.35 1.69
N GLY A 3 17.61 -11.63 0.88
CA GLY A 3 17.48 -10.19 0.66
C GLY A 3 17.51 -9.84 -0.82
N LEU A 4 17.33 -8.56 -1.12
CA LEU A 4 17.45 -7.98 -2.45
C LEU A 4 18.78 -7.22 -2.53
N PHE A 5 19.52 -7.45 -3.62
CA PHE A 5 20.66 -6.61 -3.98
C PHE A 5 20.18 -5.54 -4.96
N VAL A 6 20.35 -4.28 -4.59
CA VAL A 6 19.95 -3.12 -5.38
C VAL A 6 21.20 -2.43 -5.89
N ARG A 7 21.25 -2.20 -7.20
CA ARG A 7 22.32 -1.45 -7.85
C ARG A 7 21.73 -0.35 -8.72
N ALA A 8 22.27 0.85 -8.57
CA ALA A 8 21.97 1.98 -9.44
C ALA A 8 23.26 2.70 -9.80
N SER A 9 23.34 3.19 -11.03
CA SER A 9 24.43 4.05 -11.45
C SER A 9 23.93 5.06 -12.46
N SER A 10 24.51 6.26 -12.42
CA SER A 10 24.23 7.31 -13.38
C SER A 10 25.54 7.99 -13.77
N ARG A 11 25.62 8.38 -15.04
CA ARG A 11 26.71 9.21 -15.57
C ARG A 11 26.07 10.39 -16.27
N THR A 12 26.52 11.59 -15.91
CA THR A 12 26.02 12.85 -16.44
C THR A 12 27.21 13.66 -16.95
N ILE A 13 27.03 14.29 -18.10
CA ILE A 13 28.00 15.22 -18.68
C ILE A 13 27.25 16.53 -18.93
N LEU A 14 27.68 17.60 -18.28
CA LEU A 14 27.10 18.94 -18.42
C LEU A 14 28.22 19.94 -18.69
N GLY A 15 28.45 20.26 -19.96
CA GLY A 15 29.61 21.05 -20.38
C GLY A 15 30.91 20.32 -20.02
N GLU A 16 31.77 20.97 -19.23
CA GLU A 16 33.03 20.41 -18.74
C GLU A 16 32.88 19.61 -17.43
N ILE A 17 31.67 19.56 -16.85
CA ILE A 17 31.40 18.85 -15.61
C ILE A 17 30.99 17.41 -15.94
N HIS A 18 31.81 16.45 -15.51
CA HIS A 18 31.49 15.03 -15.56
C HIS A 18 31.11 14.55 -14.17
N SER A 19 29.89 14.03 -14.00
CA SER A 19 29.44 13.48 -12.72
C SER A 19 29.06 12.02 -12.88
N THR A 20 29.53 11.18 -11.97
CA THR A 20 29.12 9.77 -11.86
C THR A 20 28.65 9.48 -10.45
N THR A 21 27.51 8.81 -10.35
CA THR A 21 26.99 8.30 -9.08
C THR A 21 26.82 6.79 -9.21
N SER A 22 27.28 6.04 -8.23
CA SER A 22 26.98 4.62 -8.07
C SER A 22 26.41 4.37 -6.68
N LEU A 23 25.48 3.42 -6.58
CA LEU A 23 24.80 3.01 -5.37
C LEU A 23 24.64 1.50 -5.40
N GLU A 24 25.10 0.84 -4.35
CA GLU A 24 24.93 -0.59 -4.11
C GLU A 24 24.36 -0.78 -2.72
N ALA A 25 23.28 -1.56 -2.59
CA ALA A 25 22.64 -1.80 -1.31
C ALA A 25 22.14 -3.25 -1.19
N ASN A 26 22.30 -3.83 0.00
CA ASN A 26 21.68 -5.07 0.40
C ASN A 26 20.51 -4.74 1.32
N ILE A 27 19.30 -5.11 0.93
CA ILE A 27 18.08 -4.80 1.67
C ILE A 27 17.28 -6.07 1.94
N THR A 28 16.47 -6.09 2.99
CA THR A 28 15.52 -7.18 3.25
C THR A 28 14.24 -7.01 2.42
N PHE A 29 13.37 -8.01 2.40
CA PHE A 29 12.04 -7.88 1.78
C PHE A 29 11.12 -6.89 2.50
N SER A 30 11.41 -6.54 3.75
CA SER A 30 10.73 -5.47 4.49
C SER A 30 11.35 -4.08 4.24
N LEU A 31 12.22 -3.96 3.22
CA LEU A 31 12.92 -2.73 2.84
C LEU A 31 13.90 -2.20 3.89
N GLU A 32 14.28 -3.02 4.86
CA GLU A 32 15.32 -2.68 5.81
C GLU A 32 16.70 -2.75 5.14
N THR A 33 17.53 -1.73 5.32
CA THR A 33 18.88 -1.69 4.75
C THR A 33 19.85 -2.46 5.65
N LEU A 34 20.51 -3.50 5.12
CA LEU A 34 21.57 -4.21 5.83
C LEU A 34 22.93 -3.56 5.57
N SER A 35 23.18 -3.21 4.32
CA SER A 35 24.33 -2.41 3.93
C SER A 35 24.03 -1.57 2.71
N GLN A 36 24.68 -0.41 2.59
CA GLN A 36 24.60 0.46 1.43
C GLN A 36 25.93 1.19 1.26
N THR A 37 26.43 1.28 0.04
CA THR A 37 27.54 2.17 -0.33
C THR A 37 27.15 2.99 -1.54
N LYS A 38 27.38 4.30 -1.44
CA LYS A 38 27.18 5.26 -2.52
C LYS A 38 28.48 6.00 -2.78
N LEU A 39 28.86 6.12 -4.04
CA LEU A 39 30.02 6.88 -4.49
C LEU A 39 29.57 7.91 -5.53
N GLU A 40 29.85 9.17 -5.26
CA GLU A 40 29.60 10.31 -6.14
C GLU A 40 30.93 10.92 -6.52
N THR A 41 31.26 10.93 -7.81
CA THR A 41 32.48 11.54 -8.35
C THR A 41 32.08 12.68 -9.27
N ILE A 42 32.67 13.85 -9.09
CA ILE A 42 32.49 15.03 -9.93
C ILE A 42 33.88 15.46 -10.41
N VAL A 43 34.06 15.51 -11.73
CA VAL A 43 35.24 16.02 -12.38
C VAL A 43 34.90 17.38 -12.99
N MET A 44 35.61 18.42 -12.56
CA MET A 44 35.44 19.79 -13.04
C MET A 44 36.80 20.48 -13.10
N ASN A 45 37.14 21.05 -14.26
CA ASN A 45 38.37 21.83 -14.48
C ASN A 45 39.65 21.08 -14.05
N GLY A 46 39.70 19.77 -14.29
CA GLY A 46 40.82 18.90 -13.92
C GLY A 46 40.86 18.47 -12.45
N ASN A 47 40.01 19.04 -11.58
CA ASN A 47 39.84 18.58 -10.21
C ASN A 47 38.82 17.45 -10.14
N VAL A 48 39.10 16.46 -9.29
CA VAL A 48 38.22 15.33 -9.01
C VAL A 48 37.76 15.44 -7.57
N VAL A 49 36.46 15.62 -7.36
CA VAL A 49 35.82 15.58 -6.05
C VAL A 49 35.07 14.26 -5.93
N GLU A 50 35.34 13.50 -4.89
CA GLU A 50 34.70 12.23 -4.60
C GLU A 50 34.03 12.26 -3.25
N ARG A 51 32.74 11.95 -3.20
CA ARG A 51 31.99 11.76 -1.96
C ARG A 51 31.56 10.31 -1.88
N LYS A 52 32.12 9.59 -0.90
CA LYS A 52 31.75 8.22 -0.57
C LYS A 52 30.95 8.21 0.71
N SER A 53 29.85 7.48 0.72
CA SER A 53 29.06 7.21 1.92
C SER A 53 28.76 5.74 2.06
N SER A 54 28.76 5.26 3.30
CA SER A 54 28.45 3.87 3.62
C SER A 54 27.54 3.81 4.84
N ILE A 55 26.57 2.90 4.79
CA ILE A 55 25.64 2.57 5.87
C ILE A 55 25.76 1.07 6.09
N GLU A 56 26.06 0.63 7.31
CA GLU A 56 26.16 -0.79 7.65
C GLU A 56 25.42 -1.07 8.95
N LEU A 57 24.62 -2.13 8.98
CA LEU A 57 23.94 -2.60 10.18
C LEU A 57 24.81 -3.63 10.90
N VAL A 58 25.35 -3.25 12.07
CA VAL A 58 26.22 -4.08 12.91
C VAL A 58 25.59 -4.20 14.30
N GLU A 59 25.29 -5.43 14.74
CA GLU A 59 24.75 -5.72 16.09
C GLU A 59 23.57 -4.80 16.52
N ASN A 60 22.67 -4.49 15.58
CA ASN A 60 21.52 -3.58 15.73
C ASN A 60 21.84 -2.08 15.83
N VAL A 61 23.01 -1.67 15.37
CA VAL A 61 23.40 -0.27 15.22
C VAL A 61 23.76 0.00 13.77
N TYR A 62 23.18 1.06 13.21
CA TYR A 62 23.57 1.58 11.91
C TYR A 62 24.83 2.43 12.05
N GLU A 63 25.93 1.96 11.49
CA GLU A 63 27.14 2.74 11.30
C GLU A 63 27.08 3.47 9.96
N ILE A 64 27.05 4.80 10.03
CA ILE A 64 27.04 5.66 8.84
C ILE A 64 28.37 6.37 8.76
N SER A 65 29.05 6.27 7.63
CA SER A 65 30.26 7.03 7.34
C SER A 65 30.10 7.82 6.05
N CYS A 66 30.66 9.02 6.01
CA CYS A 66 30.72 9.84 4.81
C CYS A 66 32.10 10.47 4.73
N THR A 67 32.76 10.33 3.59
CA THR A 67 34.08 10.88 3.31
C THR A 67 34.02 11.65 2.01
N GLU A 68 34.59 12.85 2.01
CA GLU A 68 34.78 13.66 0.81
C GLU A 68 36.28 13.84 0.58
N SER A 69 36.72 13.58 -0.65
CA SER A 69 38.10 13.75 -1.07
C SER A 69 38.19 14.63 -2.31
N MET A 70 39.22 15.46 -2.36
CA MET A 70 39.56 16.29 -3.51
C MET A 70 40.94 15.88 -4.00
N ASN A 71 41.02 15.45 -5.27
CA ASN A 71 42.26 14.97 -5.90
C ASN A 71 42.97 13.86 -5.10
N GLY A 72 42.19 13.00 -4.43
CA GLY A 72 42.68 11.90 -3.60
C GLY A 72 42.98 12.25 -2.14
N GLU A 73 42.98 13.54 -1.77
CA GLU A 73 43.15 13.96 -0.38
C GLU A 73 41.80 14.08 0.32
N ILE A 74 41.65 13.43 1.47
CA ILE A 74 40.41 13.50 2.27
C ILE A 74 40.30 14.88 2.89
N ILE A 75 39.30 15.65 2.47
CA ILE A 75 39.01 17.00 2.98
C ILE A 75 37.94 16.97 4.08
N PHE A 76 37.08 15.95 4.08
CA PHE A 76 36.04 15.80 5.09
C PHE A 76 35.79 14.33 5.39
N SER A 77 35.54 14.02 6.66
CA SER A 77 35.16 12.70 7.12
C SER A 77 34.25 12.82 8.33
N THR A 78 33.15 12.07 8.32
CA THR A 78 32.23 11.98 9.45
C THR A 78 31.76 10.54 9.65
N ARG A 79 31.48 10.20 10.91
CA ARG A 79 30.89 8.94 11.31
C ARG A 79 29.74 9.22 12.27
N LYS A 80 28.63 8.50 12.09
CA LYS A 80 27.45 8.54 12.97
C LYS A 80 27.02 7.12 13.29
N GLN A 81 26.42 6.96 14.45
CA GLN A 81 25.79 5.72 14.85
C GLN A 81 24.33 5.98 15.19
N LEU A 82 23.44 5.12 14.72
CA LEU A 82 22.02 5.19 15.01
C LEU A 82 21.53 3.81 15.47
N ALA A 83 20.92 3.75 16.65
CA ALA A 83 20.33 2.50 17.14
C ALA A 83 19.15 2.09 16.26
N GLN A 84 19.15 0.85 15.76
CA GLN A 84 18.10 0.32 14.87
C GLN A 84 16.71 0.37 15.53
N SER A 85 16.64 0.13 16.84
CA SER A 85 15.40 0.18 17.63
C SER A 85 14.68 1.52 17.53
N ASN A 86 15.43 2.61 17.34
CA ASN A 86 14.89 3.98 17.34
C ASN A 86 14.42 4.43 15.96
N ILE A 87 14.74 3.68 14.90
CA ILE A 87 14.49 4.05 13.51
C ILE A 87 13.86 2.90 12.72
N LEU A 88 12.97 2.16 13.37
CA LEU A 88 12.18 1.12 12.71
C LEU A 88 11.42 1.73 11.52
N GLY A 89 11.58 1.14 10.35
CA GLY A 89 10.99 1.67 9.11
C GLY A 89 11.84 2.75 8.39
N LEU A 90 13.14 2.86 8.71
CA LEU A 90 14.08 3.67 7.94
C LEU A 90 14.12 3.22 6.47
N ILE A 91 13.85 4.16 5.55
CA ILE A 91 14.01 3.97 4.11
C ILE A 91 15.25 4.75 3.64
N ALA A 92 16.40 4.06 3.54
CA ALA A 92 17.61 4.61 2.94
C ALA A 92 17.52 4.66 1.40
N GLU A 93 18.47 5.31 0.72
CA GLU A 93 18.43 5.53 -0.74
C GLU A 93 18.22 4.24 -1.58
N GLY A 94 18.87 3.13 -1.22
CA GLY A 94 18.72 1.85 -1.91
C GLY A 94 17.32 1.27 -1.73
N SER A 95 16.79 1.33 -0.50
CA SER A 95 15.41 0.94 -0.20
C SER A 95 14.39 1.85 -0.89
N ASP A 96 14.65 3.16 -0.97
CA ASP A 96 13.80 4.16 -1.62
C ASP A 96 13.57 3.85 -3.10
N LEU A 97 14.62 3.43 -3.83
CA LEU A 97 14.50 3.03 -5.23
C LEU A 97 13.55 1.84 -5.45
N VAL A 98 13.47 0.93 -4.49
CA VAL A 98 12.53 -0.21 -4.54
C VAL A 98 11.15 0.24 -4.05
N PHE A 99 11.12 1.05 -3.00
CA PHE A 99 9.90 1.54 -2.38
C PHE A 99 9.04 2.34 -3.36
N GLN A 100 9.63 3.28 -4.12
CA GLN A 100 8.91 4.03 -5.16
C GLN A 100 8.29 3.11 -6.23
N ARG A 101 8.99 2.05 -6.65
CA ARG A 101 8.44 1.06 -7.60
C ARG A 101 7.28 0.28 -7.01
N ILE A 102 7.35 -0.08 -5.73
CA ILE A 102 6.24 -0.74 -5.03
C ILE A 102 5.05 0.20 -5.01
N LEU A 103 5.23 1.46 -4.59
CA LEU A 103 4.16 2.46 -4.52
C LEU A 103 3.45 2.68 -5.87
N VAL A 104 4.17 2.66 -7.00
CA VAL A 104 3.53 2.75 -8.33
C VAL A 104 2.71 1.52 -8.69
N LYS A 105 3.19 0.33 -8.31
CA LYS A 105 2.57 -0.97 -8.67
C LYS A 105 1.43 -1.37 -7.76
N SER A 106 1.31 -0.77 -6.59
CA SER A 106 0.33 -1.10 -5.57
C SER A 106 -0.74 0.00 -5.47
N ALA A 107 -1.97 -0.39 -5.18
CA ALA A 107 -3.10 0.54 -5.03
C ALA A 107 -3.12 1.21 -3.64
N PHE A 108 -1.97 1.67 -3.13
CA PHE A 108 -1.93 2.36 -1.85
C PHE A 108 -2.49 3.79 -1.99
N SER A 109 -3.26 4.21 -1.00
CA SER A 109 -3.68 5.61 -0.83
C SER A 109 -2.49 6.41 -0.30
N VAL A 110 -2.00 7.33 -1.11
CA VAL A 110 -0.90 8.27 -0.80
C VAL A 110 -1.57 9.62 -0.48
N PRO A 111 -1.16 10.39 0.54
CA PRO A 111 0.22 10.57 1.03
C PRO A 111 0.72 9.48 1.99
N PHE A 112 2.02 9.20 1.93
CA PHE A 112 2.71 8.28 2.83
C PHE A 112 3.99 8.94 3.35
N GLU A 113 4.29 8.78 4.65
CA GLU A 113 5.47 9.36 5.29
C GLU A 113 6.30 8.28 5.96
N VAL A 114 7.63 8.39 5.82
CA VAL A 114 8.60 7.48 6.42
C VAL A 114 9.77 8.24 7.02
N ILE A 115 10.53 7.55 7.86
CA ILE A 115 11.84 8.02 8.30
C ILE A 115 12.83 7.74 7.16
N GLY A 116 13.58 8.76 6.76
CA GLY A 116 14.68 8.63 5.81
C GLY A 116 15.90 9.44 6.26
N LEU A 117 16.82 9.64 5.33
CA LEU A 117 18.04 10.40 5.54
C LEU A 117 18.09 11.61 4.60
N ASP A 118 18.53 12.75 5.12
CA ASP A 118 18.88 13.91 4.30
C ASP A 118 20.27 13.74 3.64
N THR A 119 20.69 14.74 2.86
CA THR A 119 21.99 14.75 2.16
C THR A 119 23.19 14.64 3.08
N ASP A 120 23.03 14.98 4.36
CA ASP A 120 24.08 14.92 5.38
C ASP A 120 23.90 13.73 6.31
N TYR A 121 23.05 12.77 5.95
CA TYR A 121 22.74 11.57 6.74
C TYR A 121 22.22 11.91 8.15
N ASN A 122 21.43 12.97 8.28
CA ASN A 122 20.59 13.18 9.46
C ASN A 122 19.21 12.58 9.20
N LEU A 123 18.55 12.15 10.29
CA LEU A 123 17.18 11.68 10.20
C LEU A 123 16.27 12.81 9.71
N ALA A 124 15.45 12.48 8.72
CA ALA A 124 14.51 13.40 8.10
C ALA A 124 13.20 12.68 7.81
N THR A 125 12.10 13.43 7.81
CA THR A 125 10.82 12.91 7.33
C THR A 125 10.83 12.92 5.81
N VAL A 126 10.48 11.80 5.20
CA VAL A 126 10.35 11.68 3.75
C VAL A 126 8.90 11.38 3.40
N SER A 127 8.31 12.25 2.59
CA SER A 127 6.92 12.12 2.15
C SER A 127 6.86 11.70 0.69
N TYR A 128 5.88 10.87 0.37
CA TYR A 128 5.57 10.42 -0.99
C TYR A 128 4.15 10.84 -1.32
N ILE A 129 3.95 11.36 -2.54
CA ILE A 129 2.65 11.79 -3.05
C ILE A 129 2.46 11.18 -4.43
N ASN A 130 1.30 10.59 -4.68
CA ASN A 130 0.95 10.09 -6.01
C ASN A 130 0.59 11.26 -6.92
N LEU A 131 1.24 11.33 -8.08
CA LEU A 131 0.98 12.34 -9.10
C LEU A 131 -0.01 11.86 -10.17
N GLY A 132 -0.47 10.61 -10.07
CA GLY A 132 -1.37 9.99 -11.03
C GLY A 132 -0.67 9.51 -12.30
N GLU A 133 -1.49 9.21 -13.31
CA GLU A 133 -1.04 8.80 -14.63
C GLU A 133 -0.76 10.03 -15.50
N ARG A 134 0.28 9.95 -16.31
CA ARG A 134 0.74 10.98 -17.24
C ARG A 134 1.27 10.31 -18.49
N ASN A 135 0.98 10.87 -19.65
CA ASN A 135 1.60 10.44 -20.89
C ASN A 135 2.92 11.19 -21.13
N VAL A 136 3.94 10.45 -21.58
CA VAL A 136 5.26 10.97 -21.93
C VAL A 136 5.70 10.38 -23.26
N PHE A 137 6.18 11.23 -24.18
CA PHE A 137 6.79 10.78 -25.43
C PHE A 137 8.20 10.27 -25.18
N VAL A 138 8.57 9.09 -25.67
CA VAL A 138 9.95 8.56 -25.68
C VAL A 138 10.28 8.15 -27.11
N GLY A 139 11.18 8.90 -27.76
CA GLY A 139 11.30 8.88 -29.23
C GLY A 139 10.00 9.38 -29.86
N ASP A 140 9.45 8.61 -30.79
CA ASP A 140 8.21 8.91 -31.51
C ASP A 140 6.97 8.27 -30.87
N SER A 141 7.15 7.52 -29.77
CA SER A 141 6.09 6.75 -29.12
C SER A 141 5.61 7.42 -27.83
N GLU A 142 4.30 7.50 -27.65
CA GLU A 142 3.68 7.97 -26.41
C GLU A 142 3.45 6.78 -25.46
N ILE A 143 3.89 6.91 -24.20
CA ILE A 143 3.70 5.90 -23.16
C ILE A 143 3.03 6.50 -21.92
N SER A 144 2.12 5.75 -21.30
CA SER A 144 1.53 6.10 -20.00
C SER A 144 2.47 5.70 -18.87
N VAL A 145 2.74 6.65 -17.98
CA VAL A 145 3.60 6.48 -16.80
C VAL A 145 2.90 6.99 -15.56
N ARG A 146 3.22 6.41 -14.41
CA ARG A 146 2.70 6.82 -13.09
C ARG A 146 3.77 7.57 -12.32
N GLY A 147 3.41 8.73 -11.79
CA GLY A 147 4.33 9.61 -11.08
C GLY A 147 4.25 9.49 -9.56
N ILE A 148 5.41 9.57 -8.92
CA ILE A 148 5.53 9.77 -7.47
C ILE A 148 6.39 10.99 -7.23
N GLN A 149 5.90 11.89 -6.36
CA GLN A 149 6.72 12.96 -5.80
C GLN A 149 7.24 12.52 -4.44
N ARG A 150 8.57 12.48 -4.31
CA ARG A 150 9.28 12.29 -3.04
C ARG A 150 9.78 13.64 -2.55
N THR A 151 9.49 13.99 -1.30
CA THR A 151 10.01 15.20 -0.65
C THR A 151 10.75 14.83 0.63
N VAL A 152 12.01 15.25 0.74
CA VAL A 152 12.84 15.09 1.95
C VAL A 152 12.78 16.38 2.75
N HIS A 153 12.25 16.29 3.97
CA HIS A 153 12.11 17.41 4.90
C HIS A 153 13.28 17.41 5.88
N SER A 154 14.41 18.01 5.48
CA SER A 154 15.55 18.20 6.38
C SER A 154 15.22 19.25 7.44
N GLN A 155 15.74 19.06 8.66
CA GLN A 155 15.65 20.07 9.72
C GLN A 155 16.64 21.22 9.55
N LYS A 156 17.70 21.01 8.76
CA LYS A 156 18.82 21.96 8.59
C LYS A 156 18.82 22.68 7.25
N ALA A 157 18.06 22.17 6.27
CA ALA A 157 18.04 22.67 4.91
C ALA A 157 16.60 22.76 4.39
N LEU A 158 16.41 23.48 3.28
CA LEU A 158 15.12 23.56 2.61
C LEU A 158 14.68 22.17 2.10
N PRO A 159 13.36 21.88 2.11
CA PRO A 159 12.84 20.63 1.58
C PRO A 159 13.24 20.42 0.12
N SER A 160 13.76 19.24 -0.19
CA SER A 160 14.14 18.88 -1.55
C SER A 160 13.15 17.88 -2.12
N SER A 161 12.63 18.17 -3.31
CA SER A 161 11.59 17.36 -3.95
C SER A 161 12.03 16.80 -5.30
N TRP A 162 11.67 15.54 -5.56
CA TRP A 162 11.88 14.86 -6.83
C TRP A 162 10.58 14.25 -7.31
N GLN A 163 10.28 14.40 -8.60
CA GLN A 163 9.20 13.67 -9.26
C GLN A 163 9.81 12.58 -10.13
N THR A 164 9.40 11.34 -9.88
CA THR A 164 9.87 10.18 -10.62
C THR A 164 8.67 9.49 -11.26
N TYR A 165 8.74 9.21 -12.55
CA TYR A 165 7.68 8.56 -13.31
C TYR A 165 8.14 7.19 -13.82
N PHE A 166 7.27 6.21 -13.63
CA PHE A 166 7.54 4.80 -13.91
C PHE A 166 6.51 4.20 -14.85
N MET A 167 6.92 3.23 -15.66
CA MET A 167 6.02 2.33 -16.37
C MET A 167 5.33 1.36 -15.39
N GLU A 168 4.27 0.69 -15.84
CA GLU A 168 3.51 -0.28 -15.04
C GLU A 168 4.37 -1.43 -14.49
N ASP A 169 5.42 -1.82 -15.21
CA ASP A 169 6.32 -2.90 -14.80
C ASP A 169 7.38 -2.47 -13.78
N GLY A 170 7.60 -1.16 -13.60
CA GLY A 170 8.54 -0.54 -12.65
C GLY A 170 9.78 0.10 -13.29
N HIS A 171 9.87 0.15 -14.63
CA HIS A 171 10.94 0.91 -15.31
C HIS A 171 10.77 2.42 -15.11
N MET A 172 11.86 3.12 -14.78
CA MET A 172 11.87 4.57 -14.62
C MET A 172 12.07 5.25 -15.99
N ILE A 173 11.19 6.19 -16.34
CA ILE A 173 11.20 6.88 -17.64
C ILE A 173 11.61 8.34 -17.53
N LEU A 174 11.18 9.01 -16.46
CA LEU A 174 11.37 10.43 -16.28
C LEU A 174 11.65 10.72 -14.82
N ARG A 175 12.67 11.53 -14.56
CA ARG A 175 13.00 12.04 -13.22
C ARG A 175 13.28 13.53 -13.30
N ILE A 176 12.60 14.29 -12.46
CA ILE A 176 12.68 15.76 -12.39
C ILE A 176 13.02 16.14 -10.95
N GLN A 177 14.00 17.02 -10.78
CA GLN A 177 14.25 17.67 -9.48
C GLN A 177 13.55 19.02 -9.48
N ILE A 178 12.65 19.22 -8.51
CA ILE A 178 11.92 20.48 -8.39
C ILE A 178 12.90 21.59 -8.01
N GLY A 179 12.86 22.70 -8.75
CA GLY A 179 13.78 23.84 -8.57
C GLY A 179 15.08 23.74 -9.38
N SER A 180 15.34 22.62 -10.06
CA SER A 180 16.46 22.48 -11.00
C SER A 180 15.94 22.51 -12.44
N PRO A 181 16.68 23.14 -13.40
CA PRO A 181 16.32 23.07 -14.81
C PRO A 181 16.62 21.70 -15.44
N ILE A 182 17.29 20.79 -14.72
CA ILE A 182 17.74 19.51 -15.25
C ILE A 182 16.63 18.47 -15.13
N THR A 183 16.35 17.80 -16.25
CA THR A 183 15.42 16.67 -16.34
C THR A 183 16.15 15.45 -16.91
N ILE A 184 15.97 14.29 -16.28
CA ILE A 184 16.51 13.02 -16.77
C ILE A 184 15.37 12.25 -17.43
N LYS A 185 15.55 11.86 -18.68
CA LYS A 185 14.55 11.15 -19.48
C LYS A 185 15.19 9.95 -20.17
N ALA A 186 14.46 8.83 -20.23
CA ALA A 186 14.86 7.66 -21.00
C ALA A 186 14.91 7.99 -22.50
N ASN A 187 15.96 7.55 -23.19
CA ASN A 187 16.12 7.75 -24.64
C ASN A 187 15.26 6.78 -25.45
N THR A 188 15.13 5.55 -24.96
CA THR A 188 14.38 4.46 -25.59
C THR A 188 13.43 3.84 -24.58
N ILE A 189 12.34 3.24 -25.08
CA ILE A 189 11.41 2.50 -24.25
C ILE A 189 12.09 1.18 -23.84
N PRO A 190 12.24 0.89 -22.54
CA PRO A 190 12.79 -0.38 -22.09
C PRO A 190 11.92 -1.56 -22.54
N GLU A 191 12.55 -2.70 -22.84
CA GLU A 191 11.79 -3.92 -23.10
C GLU A 191 11.01 -4.32 -21.85
N LEU A 192 9.69 -4.46 -22.02
CA LEU A 192 8.82 -4.92 -20.93
C LEU A 192 9.27 -6.29 -20.46
N PHE A 193 9.29 -6.49 -19.14
CA PHE A 193 9.54 -7.82 -18.59
C PHE A 193 8.50 -8.81 -19.12
N LYS A 194 8.92 -9.73 -19.97
CA LYS A 194 8.14 -10.93 -20.28
C LYS A 194 8.08 -11.73 -18.99
N LYS A 195 6.90 -11.83 -18.37
CA LYS A 195 6.68 -12.74 -17.22
C LYS A 195 6.83 -14.18 -17.71
N GLU A 196 8.06 -14.67 -17.86
CA GLU A 196 8.33 -15.98 -18.45
C GLU A 196 7.79 -17.13 -17.58
N LYS A 197 7.59 -16.91 -16.28
CA LYS A 197 6.90 -17.85 -15.39
C LYS A 197 6.08 -17.09 -14.36
N TYR A 198 4.75 -17.14 -14.48
CA TYR A 198 3.94 -17.07 -13.27
C TYR A 198 4.43 -18.19 -12.37
N LEU A 199 4.79 -17.88 -11.11
CA LEU A 199 4.83 -18.93 -10.10
C LEU A 199 3.50 -19.68 -10.22
N PRO A 200 3.50 -21.02 -10.28
CA PRO A 200 2.26 -21.77 -10.36
C PRO A 200 1.38 -21.25 -9.23
N LYS A 201 0.21 -20.72 -9.59
CA LYS A 201 -0.75 -20.19 -8.62
C LYS A 201 -0.87 -21.27 -7.55
N PRO A 202 -0.56 -20.99 -6.27
CA PRO A 202 -0.59 -22.02 -5.25
C PRO A 202 -1.96 -22.66 -5.34
N VAL A 203 -1.99 -23.97 -5.58
CA VAL A 203 -3.21 -24.74 -5.51
C VAL A 203 -3.54 -24.80 -4.03
N VAL A 204 -4.12 -23.73 -3.52
CA VAL A 204 -4.78 -23.75 -2.22
C VAL A 204 -5.87 -24.79 -2.40
N ALA A 205 -5.65 -25.98 -1.84
CA ALA A 205 -6.68 -26.99 -1.80
C ALA A 205 -7.91 -26.30 -1.25
N LYS A 206 -9.03 -26.32 -1.99
CA LYS A 206 -10.31 -25.95 -1.43
C LYS A 206 -10.59 -26.96 -0.33
N VAL A 207 -10.12 -26.67 0.88
CA VAL A 207 -10.53 -27.38 2.07
C VAL A 207 -12.03 -27.14 2.16
N SER A 208 -12.81 -28.21 2.09
CA SER A 208 -14.24 -28.12 2.36
C SER A 208 -14.39 -27.60 3.79
N LEU A 209 -15.05 -26.45 3.93
CA LEU A 209 -15.32 -25.87 5.24
C LEU A 209 -16.35 -26.75 5.96
N ASN A 210 -15.87 -27.72 6.73
CA ASN A 210 -16.68 -28.51 7.64
C ASN A 210 -16.88 -27.72 8.94
N TRP A 211 -17.73 -26.69 8.89
CA TRP A 211 -17.98 -25.81 10.03
C TRP A 211 -18.60 -26.53 11.25
N GLU A 212 -19.20 -27.71 11.04
CA GLU A 212 -19.75 -28.57 12.10
C GLU A 212 -18.66 -29.24 12.95
N ASP A 213 -17.49 -29.51 12.35
CA ASP A 213 -16.34 -30.11 13.03
C ASP A 213 -15.45 -29.07 13.73
N ASP A 214 -15.57 -27.81 13.35
CA ASP A 214 -14.83 -26.69 13.94
C ASP A 214 -15.54 -26.20 15.22
N LEU A 215 -14.91 -26.44 16.36
CA LEU A 215 -15.42 -26.09 17.69
C LEU A 215 -15.78 -24.59 17.83
N GLU A 216 -15.00 -23.67 17.24
CA GLU A 216 -15.28 -22.24 17.33
C GLU A 216 -16.47 -21.85 16.45
N LEU A 217 -16.51 -22.34 15.21
CA LEU A 217 -17.63 -22.07 14.29
C LEU A 217 -18.93 -22.68 14.80
N TYR A 218 -18.89 -23.90 15.32
CA TYR A 218 -20.04 -24.55 15.91
C TYR A 218 -20.56 -23.80 17.15
N SER A 219 -19.66 -23.31 18.01
CA SER A 219 -20.05 -22.47 19.15
C SER A 219 -20.78 -21.20 18.70
N ARG A 220 -20.23 -20.47 17.73
CA ARG A 220 -20.87 -19.26 17.18
C ARG A 220 -22.23 -19.54 16.56
N PHE A 221 -22.37 -20.68 15.89
CA PHE A 221 -23.65 -21.12 15.35
C PHE A 221 -24.68 -21.36 16.45
N LEU A 222 -24.30 -22.05 17.53
CA LEU A 222 -25.20 -22.29 18.67
C LEU A 222 -25.64 -20.98 19.33
N ASP A 223 -24.70 -20.08 19.59
CA ASP A 223 -24.99 -18.78 20.18
C ASP A 223 -25.99 -17.99 19.32
N ARG A 224 -25.73 -17.91 18.00
CA ARG A 224 -26.62 -17.19 17.09
C ARG A 224 -28.00 -17.86 16.96
N LYS A 225 -28.05 -19.19 16.96
CA LYS A 225 -29.30 -19.96 16.94
C LYS A 225 -30.15 -19.67 18.18
N ASP A 226 -29.53 -19.65 19.36
CA ASP A 226 -30.24 -19.42 20.61
C ASP A 226 -30.66 -17.95 20.76
N GLU A 227 -29.85 -17.01 20.27
CA GLU A 227 -30.22 -15.59 20.17
C GLU A 227 -31.48 -15.40 19.29
N ILE A 228 -31.50 -16.01 18.09
CA ILE A 228 -32.65 -15.92 17.18
C ILE A 228 -33.89 -16.56 17.80
N LYS A 229 -33.75 -17.71 18.48
CA LYS A 229 -34.87 -18.34 19.19
C LYS A 229 -35.42 -17.44 20.29
N ALA A 230 -34.53 -16.81 21.09
CA ALA A 230 -34.94 -15.88 22.13
C ALA A 230 -35.67 -14.67 21.54
N GLN A 231 -35.17 -14.10 20.43
CA GLN A 231 -35.83 -13.01 19.72
C GLN A 231 -37.22 -13.42 19.20
N TYR A 232 -37.37 -14.62 18.64
CA TYR A 232 -38.65 -15.12 18.16
C TYR A 232 -39.66 -15.33 19.30
N LEU A 233 -39.21 -15.88 20.43
CA LEU A 233 -40.06 -16.04 21.62
C LEU A 233 -40.50 -14.70 22.21
N LEU A 234 -39.59 -13.72 22.25
CA LEU A 234 -39.92 -12.36 22.66
C LEU A 234 -40.92 -11.72 21.70
N TYR A 235 -40.71 -11.85 20.39
CA TYR A 235 -41.63 -11.35 19.37
C TYR A 235 -43.04 -11.94 19.53
N LEU A 236 -43.16 -13.25 19.70
CA LEU A 236 -44.46 -13.89 19.92
C LEU A 236 -45.11 -13.49 21.25
N ARG A 237 -44.32 -13.24 22.29
CA ARG A 237 -44.85 -12.78 23.58
C ARG A 237 -45.36 -11.34 23.50
N ASP A 238 -44.65 -10.48 22.78
CA ASP A 238 -44.98 -9.06 22.64
C ASP A 238 -46.13 -8.83 21.63
N HIS A 239 -46.45 -9.83 20.80
CA HIS A 239 -47.52 -9.82 19.80
C HIS A 239 -48.55 -10.97 19.98
N PRO A 240 -49.39 -10.95 21.03
CA PRO A 240 -50.41 -11.98 21.25
C PRO A 240 -51.44 -12.07 20.12
N GLU A 241 -51.65 -10.99 19.35
CA GLU A 241 -52.53 -10.95 18.18
C GLU A 241 -52.17 -11.99 17.11
N ILE A 242 -50.90 -12.39 17.03
CA ILE A 242 -50.44 -13.44 16.09
C ILE A 242 -50.99 -14.79 16.51
N HIS A 243 -50.98 -15.08 17.82
CA HIS A 243 -51.55 -16.32 18.35
C HIS A 243 -53.06 -16.38 18.12
N ASP A 244 -53.76 -15.28 18.35
CA ASP A 244 -55.21 -15.20 18.12
C ASP A 244 -55.56 -15.35 16.63
N MET A 245 -54.80 -14.69 15.74
CA MET A 245 -54.95 -14.81 14.29
C MET A 245 -54.73 -16.26 13.81
N ILE A 246 -53.72 -16.96 14.34
CA ILE A 246 -53.48 -18.38 14.01
C ILE A 246 -54.61 -19.26 14.58
N SER A 247 -55.07 -18.99 15.80
CA SER A 247 -56.17 -19.73 16.42
C SER A 247 -57.46 -19.61 15.60
N ASP A 248 -57.78 -18.40 15.14
CA ASP A 248 -58.97 -18.13 14.33
C ASP A 248 -58.84 -18.72 12.92
N PHE A 249 -57.63 -18.74 12.35
CA PHE A 249 -57.37 -19.49 11.12
C PHE A 249 -57.64 -20.99 11.32
N ILE A 250 -57.13 -21.60 12.38
CA ILE A 250 -57.32 -23.04 12.66
C ILE A 250 -58.81 -23.35 12.88
N LYS A 251 -59.54 -22.52 13.63
CA LYS A 251 -61.00 -22.68 13.81
C LYS A 251 -61.72 -22.61 12.46
N SER A 252 -61.36 -21.63 11.62
CA SER A 252 -61.92 -21.46 10.29
C SER A 252 -61.62 -22.66 9.37
N LEU A 253 -60.40 -23.19 9.45
CA LEU A 253 -59.96 -24.36 8.69
C LEU A 253 -60.73 -25.63 9.12
N LEU A 254 -60.90 -25.84 10.42
CA LEU A 254 -61.65 -26.97 10.98
C LEU A 254 -63.15 -26.90 10.64
N LEU A 255 -63.71 -25.70 10.54
CA LEU A 255 -65.13 -25.49 10.21
C LEU A 255 -65.43 -25.75 8.73
N HIS A 256 -64.59 -25.25 7.82
CA HIS A 256 -64.85 -25.32 6.38
C HIS A 256 -64.25 -26.57 5.72
N LYS A 257 -63.25 -27.19 6.37
CA LYS A 257 -62.56 -28.42 5.95
C LYS A 257 -62.31 -28.50 4.42
N PRO A 258 -61.60 -27.54 3.84
CA PRO A 258 -61.37 -27.48 2.40
C PRO A 258 -60.40 -28.57 1.93
N ASP A 259 -60.59 -29.06 0.70
CA ASP A 259 -59.70 -30.06 0.09
C ASP A 259 -58.28 -29.50 -0.20
N GLU A 260 -58.18 -28.19 -0.51
CA GLU A 260 -56.91 -27.49 -0.76
C GLU A 260 -56.55 -26.50 0.35
N VAL A 261 -55.96 -27.00 1.43
CA VAL A 261 -55.60 -26.23 2.64
C VAL A 261 -54.66 -25.05 2.36
N VAL A 262 -53.66 -25.23 1.49
CA VAL A 262 -52.64 -24.19 1.19
C VAL A 262 -53.24 -23.00 0.46
N LYS A 263 -54.15 -23.26 -0.50
CA LYS A 263 -54.85 -22.21 -1.24
C LYS A 263 -55.77 -21.42 -0.33
N TYR A 264 -56.50 -22.11 0.55
CA TYR A 264 -57.35 -21.51 1.57
C TYR A 264 -56.57 -20.61 2.54
N ALA A 265 -55.41 -21.06 3.01
CA ALA A 265 -54.52 -20.25 3.86
C ALA A 265 -54.09 -18.95 3.15
N SER A 266 -53.74 -19.04 1.86
CA SER A 266 -53.35 -17.85 1.09
C SER A 266 -54.48 -16.82 0.97
N GLU A 267 -55.73 -17.26 0.89
CA GLU A 267 -56.89 -16.37 0.82
C GLU A 267 -57.25 -15.79 2.18
N TYR A 268 -57.18 -16.60 3.24
CA TYR A 268 -57.39 -16.16 4.62
C TYR A 268 -56.37 -15.11 5.07
N PHE A 269 -55.08 -15.33 4.83
CA PHE A 269 -54.04 -14.39 5.28
C PHE A 269 -53.90 -13.15 4.38
N LYS A 270 -54.47 -13.15 3.16
CA LYS A 270 -54.50 -11.95 2.29
C LYS A 270 -55.15 -10.75 2.97
N SER A 271 -56.20 -10.96 3.78
CA SER A 271 -56.89 -9.87 4.49
C SER A 271 -56.04 -9.18 5.56
N PHE A 272 -54.96 -9.83 6.01
CA PHE A 272 -54.03 -9.31 7.02
C PHE A 272 -52.78 -8.67 6.40
N SER A 273 -52.62 -8.75 5.07
CA SER A 273 -51.47 -8.16 4.38
C SER A 273 -51.52 -6.62 4.36
N ALA A 274 -50.38 -5.97 4.58
CA ALA A 274 -50.22 -4.53 4.83
C ALA A 274 -50.57 -3.56 3.68
N ARG A 275 -51.49 -3.91 2.77
CA ARG A 275 -52.09 -2.95 1.83
C ARG A 275 -53.17 -2.06 2.46
N ALA A 276 -53.37 -2.15 3.78
CA ALA A 276 -54.36 -1.38 4.53
C ALA A 276 -53.76 -0.64 5.74
N LEU A 277 -52.65 0.10 5.58
CA LEU A 277 -52.22 1.11 6.55
C LEU A 277 -52.20 2.50 5.89
N PRO A 278 -52.88 3.52 6.45
CA PRO A 278 -52.64 4.90 6.07
C PRO A 278 -51.21 5.28 6.48
N SER A 279 -50.46 5.86 5.55
CA SER A 279 -49.12 6.41 5.77
C SER A 279 -49.10 7.34 6.99
N ARG A 280 -48.40 6.94 8.07
CA ARG A 280 -47.99 7.86 9.14
C ARG A 280 -46.54 8.26 8.94
N ILE A 281 -46.40 9.55 8.62
CA ILE A 281 -45.20 10.36 8.53
C ILE A 281 -44.45 10.27 9.87
N PHE A 282 -43.18 9.85 9.85
CA PHE A 282 -42.22 10.19 10.90
C PHE A 282 -41.07 10.96 10.26
N SER A 283 -41.00 12.23 10.62
CA SER A 283 -39.90 13.13 10.28
C SER A 283 -38.67 12.70 11.08
N VAL A 284 -37.58 12.35 10.40
CA VAL A 284 -36.27 12.17 11.03
C VAL A 284 -35.75 13.56 11.41
N LYS A 285 -35.54 13.80 12.71
CA LYS A 285 -34.68 14.89 13.17
C LYS A 285 -33.25 14.36 13.26
N THR A 286 -32.38 14.94 12.44
CA THR A 286 -30.93 14.85 12.54
C THR A 286 -30.47 15.64 13.78
N ILE A 287 -29.65 15.00 14.62
CA ILE A 287 -28.61 15.67 15.41
C ILE A 287 -27.31 14.96 15.04
#